data_AF-A0A955Y965-F1
#
_entry.id   AF-A0A955Y965-F1
#
_cell.length_a   1.000
_cell.length_b   1.000
_cell.length_c   1.000
_cell.angle_alpha   90.00
_cell.angle_beta   90.00
_cell.angle_gamma   90.00
#
_symmetry.space_group_name_H-M   'P 1'
#
loop_
_entity.id
_entity.type
_entity.pdbx_description
1 polymer ?
#
loop_
_entity_poly.entity_id
_entity_poly.type
_entity_poly.pdbx_seq_one_letter_code
_entity_poly.pdbx_strand_id
1 'polypeptide(L)'
;MARIEGPSAVADQRPGSGVYPTSPLGRAEAGIPTGRDVEWEPLVDYRRAGVSETTIHGAVAWASGTKVMHSFGGNVLCYGRSMMKPFTLKVFADELAGCTTGQQAIAVASHNGDTEHVRAAQSLLSESEWGLVRTPLDVPLVQFGRQVRRPRRWYHTCSG
;
A
#
# COMPACT_ATOMS: atom_id res chain seq x y z
N MET A 1 30.04 -5.83 3.52
CA MET A 1 28.72 -5.96 2.87
C MET A 1 28.75 -7.22 2.01
N ALA A 2 27.85 -8.18 2.25
CA ALA A 2 27.83 -9.44 1.52
C ALA A 2 27.21 -9.25 0.12
N ARG A 3 27.88 -9.76 -0.91
CA ARG A 3 27.43 -9.77 -2.30
C ARG A 3 26.38 -10.86 -2.45
N ILE A 4 25.21 -10.54 -3.02
CA ILE A 4 24.15 -11.51 -3.30
C ILE A 4 24.36 -12.01 -4.73
N GLU A 5 24.42 -13.33 -4.94
CA GLU A 5 24.53 -13.96 -6.28
C GLU A 5 23.24 -14.71 -6.65
N GLY A 6 22.83 -14.60 -7.91
CA GLY A 6 21.61 -15.17 -8.51
C GLY A 6 20.89 -14.16 -9.42
N PRO A 7 19.96 -14.57 -10.31
CA PRO A 7 19.10 -13.66 -11.06
C PRO A 7 18.17 -12.97 -10.07
N SER A 8 18.66 -11.88 -9.51
CA SER A 8 18.07 -11.22 -8.36
C SER A 8 17.76 -9.79 -8.72
N ALA A 9 16.52 -9.40 -8.43
CA ALA A 9 16.01 -8.03 -8.38
C ALA A 9 16.86 -7.03 -7.56
N VAL A 10 17.93 -7.49 -6.91
CA VAL A 10 18.73 -6.73 -5.94
C VAL A 10 20.22 -6.89 -6.19
N ALA A 11 20.65 -6.83 -7.45
CA ALA A 11 22.07 -6.64 -7.76
C ALA A 11 22.48 -5.19 -7.41
N ASP A 12 23.49 -5.11 -6.55
CA ASP A 12 24.16 -3.91 -6.02
C ASP A 12 23.44 -3.10 -4.93
N GLN A 13 23.64 -3.63 -3.72
CA GLN A 13 23.71 -3.00 -2.40
C GLN A 13 22.44 -2.50 -1.72
N ARG A 14 21.33 -2.13 -2.40
CA ARG A 14 19.98 -2.03 -1.78
C ARG A 14 18.86 -2.17 -2.83
N PRO A 15 17.71 -2.76 -2.51
CA PRO A 15 16.53 -2.73 -3.39
C PRO A 15 16.15 -1.27 -3.70
N GLY A 16 16.06 -0.91 -4.99
CA GLY A 16 15.58 0.40 -5.43
C GLY A 16 16.54 1.59 -5.28
N SER A 17 17.81 1.40 -4.90
CA SER A 17 18.73 2.53 -4.65
C SER A 17 19.39 3.14 -5.88
N GLY A 18 19.29 2.50 -7.06
CA GLY A 18 20.03 2.92 -8.25
C GLY A 18 19.24 3.68 -9.31
N VAL A 19 17.90 3.67 -9.23
CA VAL A 19 17.07 3.98 -10.39
C VAL A 19 15.82 4.76 -9.97
N TYR A 20 15.76 6.04 -10.34
CA TYR A 20 14.58 6.89 -10.21
C TYR A 20 14.24 7.47 -11.59
N PRO A 21 12.98 7.39 -12.06
CA PRO A 21 12.61 7.95 -13.35
C PRO A 21 12.86 9.46 -13.35
N THR A 22 13.43 9.96 -14.43
CA THR A 22 13.63 11.38 -14.66
C THR A 22 12.37 12.05 -15.21
N SER A 23 11.44 11.27 -15.77
CA SER A 23 10.19 11.76 -16.35
C SER A 23 8.98 11.47 -15.43
N PRO A 24 8.23 12.51 -15.00
CA PRO A 24 6.96 12.30 -14.29
C PRO A 24 5.83 11.82 -15.22
N LEU A 25 6.05 11.83 -16.54
CA LEU A 25 5.04 11.51 -17.55
C LEU A 25 5.07 10.05 -18.02
N GLY A 26 5.86 9.18 -17.37
CA GLY A 26 5.89 7.76 -17.68
C GLY A 26 6.49 7.43 -19.06
N ARG A 27 7.46 8.23 -19.51
CA ARG A 27 8.24 7.88 -20.71
C ARG A 27 9.08 6.64 -20.40
N ALA A 28 9.26 5.76 -21.39
CA ALA A 28 10.17 4.65 -21.26
C ALA A 28 11.60 5.17 -21.05
N GLU A 29 12.28 4.68 -20.01
CA GLU A 29 13.63 5.06 -19.64
C GLU A 29 14.53 3.82 -19.67
N ALA A 30 15.69 3.93 -20.32
CA ALA A 30 16.62 2.81 -20.45
C ALA A 30 17.07 2.32 -19.06
N GLY A 31 17.03 1.01 -18.84
CA GLY A 31 17.38 0.39 -17.56
C GLY A 31 16.27 0.39 -16.50
N ILE A 32 15.09 0.96 -16.80
CA ILE A 32 13.90 0.87 -15.93
C ILE A 32 12.90 -0.12 -16.55
N PRO A 33 12.85 -1.37 -16.08
CA PRO A 33 11.89 -2.34 -16.60
C PRO A 33 10.46 -1.97 -16.20
N THR A 34 9.53 -2.06 -17.15
CA THR A 34 8.10 -1.93 -16.88
C THR A 34 7.51 -3.28 -16.51
N GLY A 35 6.23 -3.29 -16.08
CA GLY A 35 5.50 -4.54 -15.87
C GLY A 35 5.31 -5.39 -17.13
N ARG A 36 5.81 -5.00 -18.30
CA ARG A 36 5.85 -5.86 -19.50
C ARG A 36 7.20 -6.54 -19.71
N ASP A 37 8.23 -6.06 -19.02
CA ASP A 37 9.63 -6.43 -19.26
C ASP A 37 10.18 -7.37 -18.17
N VAL A 38 9.31 -7.84 -17.27
CA VAL A 38 9.69 -8.68 -16.14
C VAL A 38 8.92 -9.99 -16.15
N GLU A 39 9.57 -11.03 -15.62
CA GLU A 39 8.91 -12.31 -15.34
C GLU A 39 7.82 -12.13 -14.30
N TRP A 40 6.63 -12.67 -14.56
CA TRP A 40 5.52 -12.63 -13.63
C TRP A 40 5.13 -14.03 -13.20
N GLU A 41 4.84 -14.18 -11.91
CA GLU A 41 4.39 -15.45 -11.36
C GLU A 41 2.88 -15.41 -11.12
N PRO A 42 2.14 -16.49 -11.46
CA PRO A 42 0.72 -16.60 -11.15
C PRO A 42 0.53 -16.83 -9.64
N LEU A 43 0.31 -15.75 -8.89
CA LEU A 43 0.21 -15.80 -7.43
C LEU A 43 -1.13 -16.35 -6.95
N VAL A 44 -2.19 -16.04 -7.68
CA VAL A 44 -3.55 -16.48 -7.36
C VAL A 44 -4.21 -16.91 -8.65
N ASP A 45 -4.81 -18.10 -8.64
CA ASP A 45 -5.56 -18.62 -9.78
C ASP A 45 -6.97 -19.00 -9.32
N TYR A 46 -7.92 -18.11 -9.54
CA TYR A 46 -9.33 -18.36 -9.28
C TYR A 46 -9.89 -19.28 -10.35
N ARG A 47 -10.45 -20.42 -9.94
CA ARG A 47 -10.99 -21.44 -10.85
C ARG A 47 -12.48 -21.67 -10.63
N ARG A 48 -13.18 -21.95 -11.72
CA ARG A 48 -14.57 -22.42 -11.74
C ARG A 48 -14.64 -23.73 -12.49
N ALA A 49 -15.17 -24.76 -11.84
CA ALA A 49 -15.24 -26.13 -12.38
C ALA A 49 -13.88 -26.65 -12.91
N GLY A 50 -12.78 -26.32 -12.23
CA GLY A 50 -11.43 -26.75 -12.61
C GLY A 50 -10.76 -25.93 -13.72
N VAL A 51 -11.46 -24.96 -14.30
CA VAL A 51 -10.94 -24.05 -15.33
C VAL A 51 -10.56 -22.71 -14.71
N SER A 52 -9.39 -22.18 -15.06
CA SER A 52 -8.95 -20.84 -14.64
C SER A 52 -9.90 -19.76 -15.15
N GLU A 53 -10.49 -19.02 -14.22
CA GLU A 53 -11.38 -17.88 -14.47
C GLU A 53 -10.63 -16.55 -14.35
N THR A 54 -9.70 -16.44 -13.40
CA THR A 54 -8.88 -15.23 -13.23
C THR A 54 -7.54 -15.58 -12.57
N THR A 55 -6.45 -15.21 -13.22
CA THR A 55 -5.10 -15.39 -12.69
C THR A 55 -4.46 -14.04 -12.38
N ILE A 56 -4.12 -13.82 -11.11
CA ILE A 56 -3.42 -12.62 -10.65
C ILE A 56 -1.93 -12.89 -10.68
N HIS A 57 -1.24 -12.12 -11.53
CA HIS A 57 0.19 -12.15 -11.67
C HIS A 57 0.85 -11.14 -10.72
N GLY A 58 2.00 -11.49 -10.18
CA GLY A 58 2.69 -10.62 -9.23
C GLY A 58 4.11 -11.07 -8.90
N ALA A 59 4.74 -10.29 -8.02
CA ALA A 59 6.06 -10.57 -7.49
C ALA A 59 6.00 -10.45 -5.96
N VAL A 60 6.66 -11.37 -5.25
CA VAL A 60 6.73 -11.37 -3.78
C VAL A 60 8.14 -11.74 -3.35
N ALA A 61 8.60 -11.08 -2.29
CA ALA A 61 9.83 -11.43 -1.61
C ALA A 61 9.60 -11.48 -0.10
N TRP A 62 10.23 -12.45 0.55
CA TRP A 62 10.34 -12.53 2.00
C TRP A 62 11.78 -12.27 2.41
N ALA A 63 11.96 -11.36 3.36
CA ALA A 63 13.26 -11.05 3.91
C ALA A 63 13.26 -11.23 5.44
N SER A 64 14.41 -11.61 5.98
CA SER A 64 14.69 -11.61 7.41
C SER A 64 15.97 -10.83 7.67
N GLY A 65 15.86 -9.77 8.49
CA GLY A 65 16.93 -8.79 8.65
C GLY A 65 17.33 -8.21 7.29
N THR A 66 18.58 -8.43 6.89
CA THR A 66 19.13 -7.95 5.60
C THR A 66 19.20 -9.03 4.53
N LYS A 67 18.65 -10.22 4.78
CA LYS A 67 18.72 -11.37 3.85
C LYS A 67 17.35 -11.62 3.22
N VAL A 68 17.29 -11.64 1.89
CA VAL A 68 16.15 -12.18 1.16
C VAL A 68 16.19 -13.70 1.28
N MET A 69 15.14 -14.28 1.85
CA MET A 69 15.03 -15.73 2.08
C MET A 69 14.43 -16.41 0.86
N HIS A 70 13.41 -15.80 0.28
CA HIS A 70 12.71 -16.27 -0.91
C HIS A 70 12.23 -15.08 -1.74
N SER A 71 12.21 -15.23 -3.06
CA SER A 71 11.63 -14.26 -3.98
C SER A 71 11.15 -14.96 -5.24
N PHE A 72 10.04 -14.51 -5.79
CA PHE A 72 9.52 -14.96 -7.07
C PHE A 72 8.86 -13.80 -7.82
N GLY A 73 8.83 -13.89 -9.15
CA GLY A 73 8.54 -12.77 -10.04
C GLY A 73 9.73 -11.82 -10.18
N GLY A 74 9.65 -10.93 -11.17
CA GLY A 74 10.72 -10.02 -11.54
C GLY A 74 10.66 -8.68 -10.82
N ASN A 75 11.71 -7.88 -11.04
CA ASN A 75 11.89 -6.59 -10.38
C ASN A 75 11.25 -5.46 -11.18
N VAL A 76 10.02 -5.09 -10.84
CA VAL A 76 9.34 -3.98 -11.51
C VAL A 76 9.32 -2.74 -10.65
N LEU A 77 9.62 -1.59 -11.26
CA LEU A 77 9.36 -0.30 -10.63
C LEU A 77 7.86 0.00 -10.72
N CYS A 78 7.20 0.04 -9.55
CA CYS A 78 5.76 0.29 -9.44
C CYS A 78 5.49 1.57 -8.65
N TYR A 79 4.38 2.24 -8.97
CA TYR A 79 3.90 3.35 -8.16
C TYR A 79 3.29 2.82 -6.85
N GLY A 80 3.93 3.12 -5.72
CA GLY A 80 3.59 2.52 -4.42
C GLY A 80 2.20 2.92 -3.87
N ARG A 81 1.61 4.03 -4.33
CA ARG A 81 0.32 4.56 -3.83
C ARG A 81 0.31 4.56 -2.29
N SER A 82 -0.76 4.04 -1.66
CA SER A 82 -0.88 3.99 -0.20
C SER A 82 0.24 3.20 0.51
N MET A 83 0.98 2.32 -0.18
CA MET A 83 2.14 1.65 0.42
C MET A 83 3.27 2.64 0.76
N MET A 84 3.22 3.87 0.23
CA MET A 84 4.18 4.92 0.54
C MET A 84 3.93 5.65 1.86
N LYS A 85 2.76 5.47 2.50
CA LYS A 85 2.39 6.18 3.73
C LYS A 85 3.41 6.05 4.87
N PRO A 86 4.03 4.89 5.14
CA PRO A 86 5.08 4.80 6.15
C PRO A 86 6.28 5.72 5.87
N PHE A 87 6.61 5.95 4.60
CA PHE A 87 7.67 6.90 4.21
C PHE A 87 7.22 8.34 4.42
N THR A 88 5.98 8.68 4.04
CA THR A 88 5.40 10.01 4.32
C THR A 88 5.35 10.28 5.82
N LEU A 89 5.00 9.30 6.64
CA LEU A 89 4.94 9.44 8.09
C LEU A 89 6.27 9.69 8.77
N LYS A 90 7.38 9.30 8.13
CA LYS A 90 8.72 9.60 8.67
C LYS A 90 8.91 11.10 8.93
N VAL A 91 8.30 11.98 8.14
CA VAL A 91 8.42 13.44 8.34
C VAL A 91 7.55 13.96 9.49
N PHE A 92 6.53 13.20 9.91
CA PHE A 92 5.60 13.56 11.00
C PHE A 92 5.84 12.74 12.27
N ALA A 93 6.86 11.87 12.30
CA ALA A 93 7.07 10.94 13.40
C ALA A 93 7.24 11.66 14.75
N ASP A 94 7.97 12.78 14.76
CA ASP A 94 8.22 13.56 15.97
C ASP A 94 6.95 14.28 16.46
N GLU A 95 6.16 14.85 15.54
CA GLU A 95 4.88 15.49 15.86
C GLU A 95 3.86 14.49 16.43
N LEU A 96 3.95 13.23 16.03
CA LEU A 96 3.09 12.15 16.52
C LEU A 96 3.62 11.47 17.79
N ALA A 97 4.78 11.87 18.33
CA ALA A 97 5.40 11.21 19.48
C ALA A 97 4.53 11.26 20.74
N GLY A 98 3.69 12.29 20.90
CA GLY A 98 2.74 12.43 22.01
C GLY A 98 1.46 11.60 21.85
N CYS A 99 1.23 11.00 20.68
CA CYS A 99 0.03 10.21 20.42
C CYS A 99 0.20 8.76 20.90
N THR A 100 -0.91 8.12 21.25
CA THR A 100 -0.94 6.66 21.47
C THR A 100 -0.71 5.90 20.16
N THR A 101 -0.28 4.64 20.24
CA THR A 101 -0.08 3.79 19.05
C THR A 101 -1.33 3.70 18.17
N GLY A 102 -2.52 3.66 18.77
CA GLY A 102 -3.78 3.65 18.02
C GLY A 102 -4.03 4.95 17.25
N GLN A 103 -3.69 6.08 17.84
CA GLN A 103 -3.77 7.41 17.19
C GLN A 103 -2.69 7.59 16.11
N GLN A 104 -1.51 7.01 16.28
CA GLN A 104 -0.50 6.99 15.22
C GLN A 104 -0.94 6.09 14.05
N ALA A 105 -1.59 4.97 14.35
CA ALA A 105 -2.03 3.99 13.34
C ALA A 105 -3.07 4.57 12.37
N ILE A 106 -3.90 5.53 12.77
CA ILE A 106 -4.86 6.15 11.84
C ILE A 106 -4.15 6.93 10.71
N ALA A 107 -2.94 7.44 10.92
CA ALA A 107 -2.20 8.18 9.90
C ALA A 107 -1.65 7.26 8.77
N VAL A 108 -1.44 5.96 9.02
CA VAL A 108 -1.10 4.96 7.99
C VAL A 108 -2.32 4.25 7.40
N ALA A 109 -3.52 4.42 7.99
CA ALA A 109 -4.68 3.64 7.60
C ALA A 109 -5.01 3.84 6.11
N SER A 110 -5.32 2.75 5.39
CA SER A 110 -5.60 2.76 3.95
C SER A 110 -7.00 2.28 3.56
N HIS A 111 -7.88 2.06 4.53
CA HIS A 111 -9.24 1.58 4.30
C HIS A 111 -10.26 2.37 5.13
N ASN A 112 -11.53 2.16 4.82
CA ASN A 112 -12.64 2.97 5.31
C ASN A 112 -12.70 2.96 6.84
N GLY A 113 -13.04 4.12 7.41
CA GLY A 113 -13.09 4.38 8.86
C GLY A 113 -14.02 3.44 9.63
N ASP A 114 -13.54 2.23 9.91
CA ASP A 114 -14.15 1.30 10.87
C ASP A 114 -14.26 1.95 12.26
N THR A 115 -15.08 1.35 13.13
CA THR A 115 -15.38 1.87 14.47
C THR A 115 -14.10 2.23 15.25
N GLU A 116 -13.03 1.45 15.10
CA GLU A 116 -11.76 1.69 15.76
C GLU A 116 -11.05 2.96 15.25
N HIS A 117 -11.05 3.20 13.94
CA HIS A 117 -10.48 4.42 13.36
C HIS A 117 -11.25 5.66 13.80
N VAL A 118 -12.59 5.58 13.82
CA VAL A 118 -13.44 6.69 14.26
C VAL A 118 -13.18 7.00 15.74
N ARG A 119 -13.10 5.96 16.60
CA ARG A 119 -12.77 6.14 18.01
C ARG A 119 -11.40 6.79 18.20
N ALA A 120 -10.38 6.35 17.47
CA ALA A 120 -9.04 6.92 17.54
C ALA A 120 -9.03 8.39 17.06
N ALA A 121 -9.71 8.73 15.97
CA ALA A 121 -9.85 10.11 15.52
C ALA A 121 -10.60 10.99 16.53
N GLN A 122 -11.69 10.50 17.11
CA GLN A 122 -12.45 11.20 18.16
C GLN A 122 -11.64 11.40 19.45
N SER A 123 -10.68 10.53 19.74
CA SER A 123 -9.79 10.69 20.89
C SER A 123 -8.73 11.79 20.71
N LEU A 124 -8.47 12.22 19.46
CA LEU A 124 -7.53 13.30 19.13
C LEU A 124 -8.21 14.67 19.05
N LEU A 125 -9.53 14.69 18.81
CA LEU A 125 -10.29 15.88 18.50
C LEU A 125 -11.29 16.18 19.61
N SER A 126 -11.46 17.45 19.94
CA SER A 126 -12.58 17.88 20.77
C SER A 126 -13.92 17.58 20.09
N GLU A 127 -15.00 17.42 20.87
CA GLU A 127 -16.34 17.20 20.32
C GLU A 127 -16.80 18.30 19.34
N SER A 128 -16.30 19.53 19.49
CA SER A 128 -16.54 20.61 18.53
C SER A 128 -15.84 20.41 17.19
N GLU A 129 -14.67 19.77 17.19
CA GLU A 129 -13.84 19.52 16.00
C GLU A 129 -14.25 18.26 15.25
N TRP A 130 -15.06 17.41 15.86
CA TRP A 130 -15.64 16.21 15.24
C TRP A 130 -16.33 16.50 13.91
N GLY A 131 -16.87 17.71 13.76
CA GLY A 131 -17.48 18.14 12.52
C GLY A 131 -16.53 18.20 11.31
N LEU A 132 -15.23 18.39 11.55
CA LEU A 132 -14.19 18.62 10.54
C LEU A 132 -13.80 17.36 9.77
N VAL A 133 -13.96 16.18 10.39
CA VAL A 133 -13.63 14.88 9.79
C VAL A 133 -14.86 14.23 9.15
N ARG A 134 -15.99 14.96 9.10
CA ARG A 134 -17.18 14.49 8.41
C ARG A 134 -17.03 14.74 6.93
N THR A 135 -17.02 13.68 6.15
CA THR A 135 -17.22 13.79 4.71
C THR A 135 -18.71 13.94 4.42
N PRO A 136 -19.09 14.47 3.23
CA PRO A 136 -20.44 14.28 2.72
C PRO A 136 -20.88 12.82 2.84
N LEU A 137 -22.18 12.58 3.04
CA LEU A 137 -22.72 11.24 3.07
C LEU A 137 -22.44 10.58 1.72
N ASP A 138 -21.50 9.64 1.72
CA ASP A 138 -21.21 8.81 0.54
C ASP A 138 -21.77 7.40 0.76
N VAL A 139 -22.15 6.77 -0.34
CA VAL A 139 -22.43 5.34 -0.31
C VAL A 139 -21.07 4.63 -0.17
N PRO A 140 -20.90 3.66 0.75
CA PRO A 140 -19.67 2.87 0.75
C PRO A 140 -19.47 2.29 -0.66
N LEU A 141 -18.25 2.35 -1.19
CA LEU A 141 -17.88 1.69 -2.45
C LEU A 141 -18.14 0.18 -2.30
N VAL A 142 -19.33 -0.30 -2.68
CA VAL A 142 -19.69 -1.71 -2.52
C VAL A 142 -19.35 -2.47 -3.79
N GLN A 143 -18.71 -3.64 -3.63
CA GLN A 143 -18.77 -4.69 -4.66
C GLN A 143 -20.23 -5.08 -4.93
N PHE A 144 -20.58 -5.32 -6.19
CA PHE A 144 -21.90 -5.79 -6.61
C PHE A 144 -22.43 -6.89 -5.68
N GLY A 145 -23.64 -6.70 -5.11
CA GLY A 145 -24.37 -7.76 -4.40
C GLY A 145 -24.32 -7.76 -2.86
N ARG A 146 -23.69 -6.78 -2.20
CA ARG A 146 -23.82 -6.60 -0.73
C ARG A 146 -24.76 -5.46 -0.37
N GLN A 147 -25.62 -5.67 0.63
CA GLN A 147 -26.50 -4.64 1.17
C GLN A 147 -25.66 -3.52 1.79
N VAL A 148 -25.88 -2.29 1.32
CA VAL A 148 -25.21 -1.08 1.77
C VAL A 148 -25.49 -0.88 3.27
N ARG A 149 -24.45 -0.82 4.12
CA ARG A 149 -24.61 -0.33 5.49
C ARG A 149 -25.11 1.13 5.41
N ARG A 150 -26.03 1.54 6.30
CA ARG A 150 -26.56 2.93 6.35
C ARG A 150 -25.43 3.96 6.15
N PRO A 151 -25.63 5.02 5.35
CA PRO A 151 -24.66 6.10 5.19
C PRO A 151 -24.17 6.59 6.55
N ARG A 152 -22.85 6.62 6.76
CA ARG A 152 -22.23 7.12 7.99
C ARG A 152 -21.62 8.50 7.71
N ARG A 153 -21.87 9.45 8.61
CA ARG A 153 -21.33 10.82 8.55
C ARG A 153 -19.82 10.89 8.81
N TRP A 154 -19.26 9.84 9.41
CA TRP A 154 -17.84 9.73 9.69
C TRP A 154 -17.24 8.72 8.75
N TYR A 155 -16.39 9.22 7.86
CA TYR A 155 -15.65 8.43 6.91
C TYR A 155 -14.23 8.99 6.87
N HIS A 156 -13.25 8.13 7.12
CA HIS A 156 -11.88 8.47 6.80
C HIS A 156 -11.65 8.05 5.36
N THR A 157 -11.47 9.00 4.45
CA THR A 157 -11.06 8.74 3.06
C THR A 157 -9.59 8.38 3.07
N CYS A 158 -9.27 7.16 3.51
CA CYS A 158 -7.90 6.69 3.65
C CYS A 158 -7.20 6.37 2.31
N SER A 159 -7.47 7.11 1.24
CA SER A 159 -6.72 7.02 -0.02
C SER A 159 -6.21 8.40 -0.43
N GLY A 160 -5.52 9.07 0.49
CA GLY A 160 -4.97 10.42 0.35
C GLY A 160 -4.81 11.02 1.72
#